data_AF-A0A7Y2A7Y0-F1
#
_entry.id   AF-A0A7Y2A7Y0-F1
#
_cell.length_a   1.000
_cell.length_b   1.000
_cell.length_c   1.000
_cell.angle_alpha   90.00
_cell.angle_beta   90.00
_cell.angle_gamma   90.00
#
_symmetry.space_group_name_H-M   'P 1'
#
loop_
_entity.id
_entity.type
_entity.pdbx_description
1 polymer ?
#
loop_
_entity_poly.entity_id
_entity_poly.type
_entity_poly.pdbx_seq_one_letter_code
_entity_poly.pdbx_strand_id
1 'polypeptide(L)' 'MAIITLTTDFGEKDHFVGAVKGAIYTELDPIRIVDISHSISPFHITEAAYIIQNAYKSFPLGTIH' A
#
# COMPACT_ATOMS: atom_id res chain seq x y z
N MET A 1 -0.17 -16.37 -6.44
CA MET A 1 0.81 -15.28 -6.31
C MET A 1 0.17 -14.24 -5.40
N ALA A 2 0.72 -14.00 -4.22
CA ALA A 2 0.15 -12.99 -3.33
C ALA A 2 0.40 -11.58 -3.89
N ILE A 3 -0.55 -10.67 -3.70
CA ILE A 3 -0.40 -9.25 -4.01
C ILE A 3 -0.34 -8.53 -2.67
N ILE A 4 0.59 -7.60 -2.50
CA ILE A 4 0.62 -6.66 -1.38
C ILE A 4 0.14 -5.32 -1.91
N THR A 5 -0.82 -4.68 -1.25
CA THR A 5 -1.18 -3.30 -1.56
C THR A 5 -0.63 -2.34 -0.53
N LEU A 6 -0.31 -1.10 -0.92
CA LEU A 6 0.16 -0.08 0.02
C LEU A 6 -0.80 1.11 0.06
N THR A 7 -1.22 1.50 1.27
CA THR A 7 -1.93 2.75 1.55
C THR A 7 -1.21 3.50 2.66
N THR A 8 -0.72 4.71 2.38
CA THR A 8 0.06 5.50 3.35
C THR A 8 -0.27 6.99 3.27
N ASP A 9 0.09 7.74 4.31
CA ASP A 9 0.07 9.20 4.38
C ASP A 9 1.46 9.83 4.19
N PHE A 10 2.39 9.09 3.57
CA PHE A 10 3.79 9.51 3.40
C PHE A 10 3.99 10.63 2.37
N GLY A 11 3.03 10.79 1.45
CA GLY A 11 3.21 11.55 0.23
C GLY A 11 4.17 10.86 -0.75
N GLU A 12 4.33 11.49 -1.91
CA GLU A 12 5.22 11.00 -2.98
C GLU A 12 6.47 11.88 -3.17
N LYS A 13 6.61 12.92 -2.35
CA LYS A 13 7.73 13.87 -2.47
C LYS A 13 9.06 13.26 -2.01
N ASP A 14 9.01 12.39 -1.00
CA ASP A 14 10.19 11.86 -0.32
C ASP A 14 10.31 10.33 -0.51
N HIS A 15 11.43 9.76 -0.06
CA HIS A 15 11.85 8.39 -0.34
C HIS A 15 11.09 7.27 0.41
N PHE A 16 10.21 7.61 1.36
CA PHE A 16 9.61 6.62 2.28
C PHE A 16 8.90 5.46 1.57
N VAL A 17 8.10 5.73 0.55
CA VAL A 17 7.39 4.70 -0.23
C VAL A 17 8.39 3.76 -0.91
N GLY A 18 9.46 4.33 -1.50
CA GLY A 18 10.53 3.57 -2.13
C GLY A 18 11.28 2.68 -1.14
N ALA A 19 11.59 3.21 0.05
CA ALA A 19 12.26 2.46 1.11
C ALA A 19 11.42 1.27 1.59
N VAL A 20 10.11 1.46 1.81
CA VAL A 20 9.19 0.38 2.20
C VAL A 20 9.14 -0.71 1.13
N LYS A 21 8.99 -0.34 -0.15
CA LYS A 21 8.98 -1.31 -1.25
C LYS A 21 10.30 -2.07 -1.35
N GLY A 22 11.43 -1.37 -1.23
CA GLY A 22 12.76 -1.97 -1.24
C GLY A 22 12.95 -2.98 -0.11
N ALA A 23 12.48 -2.67 1.10
CA ALA A 23 12.50 -3.59 2.22
C ALA A 23 11.64 -4.85 1.95
N ILE A 24 10.42 -4.67 1.43
CA ILE A 24 9.54 -5.80 1.07
C ILE A 24 10.21 -6.72 0.05
N TYR A 25 10.80 -6.16 -1.02
CA TYR A 25 11.49 -6.95 -2.05
C TYR A 25 12.77 -7.63 -1.55
N THR A 26 13.39 -7.10 -0.49
CA THR A 26 14.58 -7.72 0.11
C THR A 26 14.20 -8.97 0.90
N GLU A 27 13.07 -8.94 1.60
CA GLU A 27 12.60 -10.04 2.46
C GLU A 27 11.78 -11.09 1.69
N LEU A 28 11.09 -10.70 0.61
CA LEU A 28 10.16 -11.54 -0.12
C LEU A 28 10.48 -11.55 -1.62
N ASP A 29 10.76 -12.73 -2.18
CA ASP A 29 11.05 -12.87 -3.61
C ASP A 29 10.36 -14.10 -4.24
N PRO A 30 9.62 -13.98 -5.37
CA PRO A 30 9.08 -12.77 -6.01
C PRO A 30 7.64 -12.44 -5.55
N ILE A 31 7.37 -11.17 -5.20
CA ILE A 31 6.05 -10.66 -4.78
C ILE A 31 5.61 -9.46 -5.64
N ARG A 32 4.29 -9.26 -5.81
CA ARG A 32 3.74 -8.09 -6.53
C ARG A 32 3.23 -7.04 -5.55
N ILE A 33 3.71 -5.81 -5.67
CA ILE A 33 3.22 -4.65 -4.91
C ILE A 33 2.32 -3.78 -5.81
N VAL A 34 1.19 -3.29 -5.27
CA VAL A 34 0.29 -2.33 -5.94
C VAL A 34 -0.05 -1.19 -4.99
N ASP A 35 0.23 0.05 -5.37
CA ASP A 35 -0.14 1.19 -4.54
C ASP A 35 -1.63 1.50 -4.67
N ILE A 36 -2.31 1.69 -3.54
CA ILE A 36 -3.68 2.23 -3.50
C ILE A 36 -3.62 3.75 -3.44
N SER A 37 -2.88 4.31 -2.47
CA SER A 37 -2.65 5.75 -2.35
C SER A 37 -1.51 6.02 -1.38
N HIS A 38 -0.67 7.01 -1.69
CA HIS A 38 0.31 7.59 -0.76
C HIS A 38 -0.07 9.02 -0.36
N SER A 39 -1.25 9.48 -0.76
CA SER A 39 -1.72 10.85 -0.61
C SER A 39 -2.83 10.98 0.44
N ILE A 40 -2.92 10.03 1.39
CA ILE A 40 -3.81 10.17 2.54
C ILE A 40 -3.38 11.42 3.33
N SER A 41 -4.33 12.21 3.80
CA SER A 41 -4.01 13.34 4.68
C SER A 41 -3.29 12.83 5.93
N PRO A 42 -2.17 13.46 6.35
CA PRO A 42 -1.40 12.99 7.50
C PRO A 42 -2.27 12.73 8.73
N PHE A 43 -2.15 11.52 9.29
CA PHE A 43 -2.88 11.05 10.46
C PHE A 43 -4.41 10.93 10.32
N HIS A 44 -4.96 11.02 9.11
CA HIS A 44 -6.41 11.02 8.88
C HIS A 44 -6.98 9.60 8.69
N ILE A 45 -7.16 8.88 9.80
CA ILE A 45 -7.55 7.45 9.83
C ILE A 45 -8.84 7.16 9.06
N THR A 46 -9.86 8.03 9.16
CA THR A 46 -11.16 7.83 8.49
C THR A 46 -11.03 7.89 6.96
N GLU A 47 -10.10 8.68 6.45
CA GLU A 47 -9.83 8.79 5.00
C GLU A 47 -9.13 7.53 4.50
N ALA A 48 -8.10 7.07 5.22
CA ALA A 48 -7.44 5.79 4.94
C ALA A 48 -8.44 4.63 4.94
N ALA A 49 -9.32 4.57 5.95
CA ALA A 49 -10.33 3.53 6.07
C ALA A 49 -11.32 3.56 4.89
N TYR A 50 -11.78 4.75 4.50
CA TYR A 50 -12.66 4.91 3.34
C TYR A 50 -11.99 4.45 2.05
N ILE A 51 -10.73 4.84 1.82
CA ILE A 51 -9.99 4.49 0.61
C ILE A 51 -9.72 2.99 0.54
N ILE A 52 -9.21 2.38 1.61
CA ILE A 52 -8.95 0.93 1.67
C ILE A 52 -10.26 0.16 1.48
N GLN A 53 -11.34 0.53 2.18
CA GLN A 53 -12.64 -0.16 2.11
C GLN A 53 -13.20 -0.23 0.69
N ASN A 54 -12.97 0.81 -0.12
CA ASN A 54 -13.44 0.87 -1.50
C ASN A 54 -12.47 0.23 -2.51
N ALA A 55 -11.19 0.09 -2.15
CA ALA A 55 -10.19 -0.53 -3.01
C ALA A 55 -10.09 -2.05 -2.84
N TYR A 56 -10.13 -2.57 -1.61
CA TYR A 56 -9.72 -3.96 -1.32
C TYR A 56 -10.54 -5.02 -2.07
N LYS A 57 -11.83 -4.76 -2.29
CA LYS A 57 -12.75 -5.68 -3.00
C LYS A 57 -12.40 -5.86 -4.48
N SER A 58 -11.62 -4.96 -5.06
CA SER A 58 -11.17 -5.02 -6.45
C SER A 58 -9.98 -5.96 -6.65
N PHE A 59 -9.40 -6.49 -5.57
CA PHE A 59 -8.26 -7.38 -5.62
C PHE A 59 -8.67 -8.86 -5.44
N PRO A 60 -7.91 -9.81 -6.00
CA PRO A 60 -8.15 -11.23 -5.81
C PRO A 60 -8.10 -11.64 -4.33
N LEU A 61 -8.82 -12.71 -3.98
CA LEU A 61 -8.75 -13.31 -2.66
C LEU A 61 -7.29 -13.69 -2.33
N GLY A 62 -6.87 -13.42 -1.08
CA GLY A 62 -5.49 -13.64 -0.62
C GLY A 62 -4.54 -12.46 -0.87
N THR A 63 -5.05 -11.33 -1.37
CA THR A 63 -4.31 -10.05 -1.34
C THR A 63 -4.12 -9.57 0.10
N ILE A 64 -2.94 -9.04 0.40
CA ILE A 64 -2.54 -8.46 1.69
C ILE A 64 -2.64 -6.95 1.53
N HIS A 65 -3.38 -6.29 2.43
CA HIS A 65 -3.64 -4.85 2.39
C HIS A 65 -2.93 -4.10 3.52
#